data_AF-A0A4P5S9A7-F1
#
_entry.id   AF-A0A4P5S9A7-F1
#
_cell.length_a   1.000
_cell.length_b   1.000
_cell.length_c   1.000
_cell.angle_alpha   90.00
_cell.angle_beta   90.00
_cell.angle_gamma   90.00
#
_symmetry.space_group_name_H-M   'P 1'
#
loop_
_entity.id
_entity.type
_entity.pdbx_description
1 polymer ?
#
loop_
_entity_poly.entity_id
_entity_poly.type
_entity_poly.pdbx_seq_one_letter_code
_entity_poly.pdbx_strand_id
1 'polypeptide(L)'
;MTNYVTILSEEEKDWWKDQIKDFRKRYIKSPMHYVDETIEKLNYTRQDVSQNIEKLLIQDREDVYNLYLQDEAILGASSLQVVDTSRCVVKNLPTDFRP
;
A
#
# COMPACT_ATOMS: atom_id res chain seq x y z
N MET A 1 13.54 -1.85 -29.88
CA MET A 1 12.81 -1.17 -28.80
C MET A 1 13.84 -0.65 -27.82
N THR A 2 14.04 0.66 -27.78
CA THR A 2 14.95 1.29 -26.82
C THR A 2 14.24 1.30 -25.47
N ASN A 3 14.71 0.49 -24.51
CA ASN A 3 14.24 0.54 -23.13
C ASN A 3 14.75 1.83 -22.51
N TYR A 4 13.91 2.84 -22.44
CA TYR A 4 14.19 4.05 -21.66
C TYR A 4 14.13 3.66 -20.19
N VAL A 5 15.29 3.42 -19.56
CA VAL A 5 15.39 3.41 -18.11
C VAL A 5 15.29 4.85 -17.65
N THR A 6 14.11 5.28 -17.21
CA THR A 6 13.92 6.61 -16.63
C THR A 6 14.55 6.61 -15.24
N ILE A 7 15.73 7.21 -15.12
CA ILE A 7 16.39 7.41 -13.82
C ILE A 7 15.75 8.64 -13.19
N LEU A 8 15.17 8.48 -12.00
CA LEU A 8 14.65 9.60 -11.21
C LEU A 8 15.80 10.43 -10.67
N SER A 9 15.66 11.76 -10.71
CA SER A 9 16.51 12.69 -9.98
C SER A 9 16.35 12.51 -8.46
N GLU A 10 17.30 13.01 -7.67
CA GLU A 10 17.20 12.93 -6.20
C GLU A 10 16.00 13.73 -5.67
N GLU A 11 15.68 14.88 -6.27
CA GLU A 11 14.48 15.67 -5.92
C GLU A 11 13.19 14.89 -6.17
N GLU A 12 13.08 14.20 -7.32
CA GLU A 12 11.92 13.35 -7.62
C GLU A 12 11.83 12.17 -6.66
N LYS A 13 12.96 11.57 -6.26
CA LYS A 13 12.98 10.47 -5.27
C LYS A 13 12.48 10.95 -3.92
N ASP A 14 12.91 12.13 -3.46
CA ASP A 14 12.49 12.68 -2.18
C ASP A 14 11.01 13.08 -2.20
N TRP A 15 10.56 13.70 -3.29
CA TRP A 15 9.14 13.96 -3.49
C TRP A 15 8.31 12.66 -3.45
N TRP A 16 8.77 11.61 -4.14
CA TRP A 16 8.10 10.30 -4.11
C TRP A 16 8.08 9.66 -2.72
N LYS A 17 9.14 9.80 -1.92
CA LYS A 17 9.15 9.30 -0.53
C LYS A 17 8.04 9.95 0.29
N ASP A 18 7.83 11.25 0.14
CA ASP A 18 6.80 11.96 0.88
C ASP A 18 5.40 11.61 0.38
N GLN A 19 5.21 11.51 -0.95
CA GLN A 19 3.95 11.02 -1.51
C GLN A 19 3.60 9.61 -1.02
N ILE A 20 4.56 8.67 -1.03
CA ILE A 20 4.35 7.31 -0.55
C ILE A 20 3.98 7.29 0.93
N LYS A 21 4.61 8.13 1.76
CA LYS A 21 4.25 8.24 3.18
C LYS A 21 2.81 8.72 3.35
N ASP A 22 2.40 9.73 2.58
CA ASP A 22 1.04 10.24 2.64
C ASP A 22 0.02 9.23 2.12
N PHE A 23 0.32 8.51 1.04
CA PHE A 23 -0.51 7.41 0.57
C PHE A 23 -0.64 6.31 1.62
N ARG A 24 0.47 5.88 2.25
CA ARG A 24 0.43 4.89 3.33
C ARG A 24 -0.47 5.33 4.48
N LYS A 25 -0.38 6.58 4.92
CA LYS A 25 -1.26 7.11 5.99
C LYS A 25 -2.75 7.11 5.62
N ARG A 26 -3.08 7.23 4.33
CA ARG A 26 -4.47 7.28 3.86
C ARG A 26 -5.08 5.90 3.67
N TYR A 27 -4.29 4.94 3.19
CA TYR A 27 -4.80 3.63 2.75
C TYR A 27 -4.46 2.49 3.70
N ILE A 28 -3.31 2.55 4.37
CA ILE A 28 -2.90 1.51 5.32
C ILE A 28 -3.39 1.90 6.71
N LYS A 29 -4.18 1.00 7.31
CA LYS A 29 -4.75 1.18 8.64
C LYS A 29 -3.74 0.79 9.71
N SER A 30 -4.07 1.06 10.98
CA SER A 30 -3.20 0.66 12.09
C SER A 30 -3.15 -0.88 12.21
N PRO A 31 -2.04 -1.47 12.69
CA PRO A 31 -1.95 -2.92 12.88
C PRO A 31 -3.08 -3.51 13.72
N MET A 32 -3.49 -2.80 14.78
CA MET A 32 -4.60 -3.23 15.64
C MET A 32 -5.93 -3.29 14.92
N HIS A 33 -6.17 -2.42 13.93
CA HIS A 33 -7.41 -2.48 13.15
C HIS A 33 -7.59 -3.84 12.48
N TYR A 34 -6.53 -4.37 11.86
CA TYR A 34 -6.60 -5.65 11.17
C TYR A 34 -6.79 -6.82 12.13
N VAL A 35 -6.14 -6.77 13.30
CA VAL A 35 -6.29 -7.78 14.36
C VAL A 35 -7.70 -7.77 14.95
N ASP A 36 -8.25 -6.59 15.23
CA ASP A 36 -9.60 -6.45 15.76
C ASP A 36 -10.63 -6.97 14.75
N GLU A 37 -10.46 -6.64 13.46
CA GLU A 37 -11.35 -7.09 12.38
C GLU A 37 -11.35 -8.63 12.23
N THR A 38 -10.19 -9.29 12.34
CA THR A 38 -10.12 -10.76 12.26
C THR A 38 -10.69 -11.43 13.50
N ILE A 39 -10.39 -10.92 14.70
CA ILE A 39 -10.92 -11.46 15.96
C ILE A 39 -12.45 -11.33 15.99
N GLU A 40 -13.01 -10.18 15.61
CA GLU A 40 -14.46 -9.97 15.55
C GLU A 40 -15.12 -10.92 14.55
N LYS A 41 -14.52 -11.11 13.37
CA LYS A 41 -15.04 -12.00 12.33
C LYS A 41 -15.01 -13.47 12.73
N LEU A 42 -13.93 -13.90 13.40
CA LEU A 42 -13.72 -15.30 13.76
C LEU A 42 -14.45 -15.69 15.06
N ASN A 43 -14.77 -14.70 15.91
CA ASN A 43 -15.62 -14.84 17.09
C ASN A 43 -15.24 -16.04 17.98
N TYR A 44 -13.96 -16.15 18.31
CA TYR A 44 -13.43 -17.29 19.06
C TYR A 44 -14.09 -17.44 20.43
N THR A 45 -14.52 -18.66 20.74
CA THR A 45 -15.00 -18.96 22.10
C THR A 45 -13.83 -19.28 23.02
N ARG A 46 -14.07 -19.17 24.34
CA ARG A 46 -13.10 -19.59 25.35
C ARG A 46 -12.66 -21.06 25.16
N GLN A 47 -13.57 -21.91 24.69
CA GLN A 47 -13.29 -23.31 24.46
C GLN A 47 -12.34 -23.50 23.27
N ASP A 48 -12.57 -22.81 22.16
CA ASP A 48 -11.71 -22.86 20.97
C ASP A 48 -10.27 -22.47 21.32
N VAL A 49 -10.14 -21.35 22.04
CA VAL A 49 -8.85 -20.86 22.54
C VAL A 49 -8.17 -21.90 23.43
N SER A 50 -8.90 -22.50 24.37
CA SER A 50 -8.32 -23.47 25.30
C SER A 50 -7.85 -24.78 24.64
N GLN A 51 -8.44 -25.14 23.50
CA GLN A 51 -8.20 -26.43 22.85
C GLN A 51 -7.22 -26.33 21.68
N ASN A 52 -7.18 -25.20 20.95
CA ASN A 52 -6.50 -25.12 19.66
C ASN A 52 -5.77 -23.78 19.40
N ILE A 53 -5.28 -23.10 20.45
CA ILE A 53 -4.71 -21.74 20.32
C ILE A 53 -3.67 -21.58 19.20
N GLU A 54 -2.75 -22.53 19.01
CA GLU A 54 -1.70 -22.42 17.98
C GLU A 54 -2.29 -22.38 16.57
N LYS A 55 -3.27 -23.25 16.29
CA LYS A 55 -3.94 -23.29 14.98
C LYS A 55 -4.72 -21.99 14.73
N LEU A 56 -5.37 -21.47 15.77
CA LEU A 56 -6.10 -20.20 15.69
C LEU A 56 -5.15 -19.03 15.39
N LEU A 57 -3.99 -18.97 16.05
CA LEU A 57 -2.99 -17.92 15.80
C LEU A 57 -2.40 -17.96 14.38
N ILE A 58 -2.21 -19.14 13.80
CA ILE A 58 -1.75 -19.27 12.42
C ILE A 58 -2.81 -18.73 11.46
N GLN A 59 -4.06 -19.17 11.63
CA GLN A 59 -5.18 -18.71 10.82
C GLN A 59 -5.36 -17.19 10.92
N ASP A 60 -5.35 -16.66 12.14
CA ASP A 60 -5.52 -15.23 12.40
C ASP A 60 -4.40 -14.40 11.74
N ARG A 61 -3.16 -14.88 11.78
CA ARG A 61 -2.04 -14.23 11.07
C ARG A 61 -2.24 -14.18 9.56
N GLU A 62 -2.71 -15.28 8.96
CA GLU A 62 -2.99 -15.33 7.53
C GLU A 62 -4.12 -14.38 7.15
N ASP A 63 -5.18 -14.34 7.96
CA ASP A 63 -6.33 -13.46 7.73
C ASP A 63 -5.95 -11.97 7.88
N VAL A 64 -5.17 -11.62 8.91
CA VAL A 64 -4.63 -10.26 9.10
C VAL A 64 -3.78 -9.85 7.92
N TYR A 65 -2.90 -10.75 7.45
CA TYR A 65 -2.04 -10.47 6.30
C TYR A 65 -2.85 -10.27 5.02
N ASN A 66 -3.90 -11.07 4.81
CA ASN A 66 -4.79 -10.93 3.66
C ASN A 66 -5.55 -9.60 3.66
N LEU A 67 -6.01 -9.11 4.83
CA LEU A 67 -6.63 -7.79 4.94
C LEU A 67 -5.64 -6.65 4.63
N TYR A 68 -4.42 -6.74 5.17
CA TYR A 68 -3.36 -5.79 4.84
C TYR A 68 -3.07 -5.76 3.33
N LEU A 69 -2.98 -6.92 2.68
CA LEU A 69 -2.71 -7.01 1.24
C LEU A 69 -3.80 -6.36 0.39
N GLN A 70 -5.06 -6.37 0.84
CA GLN A 70 -6.14 -5.68 0.13
C GLN A 70 -5.92 -4.16 0.13
N ASP A 71 -5.62 -3.60 1.30
CA ASP A 71 -5.31 -2.16 1.43
C ASP A 71 -4.02 -1.79 0.66
N GLU A 72 -3.01 -2.66 0.67
CA GLU A 72 -1.79 -2.49 -0.11
C GLU A 72 -2.06 -2.49 -1.62
N ALA A 73 -2.95 -3.36 -2.11
CA ALA A 73 -3.35 -3.37 -3.51
C ALA A 73 -4.03 -2.05 -3.92
N ILE A 74 -4.90 -1.51 -3.06
CA ILE A 74 -5.57 -0.22 -3.30
C ILE A 74 -4.55 0.92 -3.32
N LEU A 75 -3.59 0.93 -2.38
CA LEU A 75 -2.49 1.88 -2.37
C LEU A 75 -1.67 1.80 -3.66
N GLY A 76 -1.31 0.59 -4.11
CA GLY A 76 -0.54 0.36 -5.33
C GLY A 76 -1.26 0.89 -6.56
N ALA A 77 -2.55 0.57 -6.72
CA ALA A 77 -3.38 1.06 -7.81
C ALA A 77 -3.49 2.59 -7.80
N SER A 78 -3.70 3.20 -6.63
CA SER A 78 -3.81 4.66 -6.47
C SER A 78 -2.49 5.36 -6.78
N SER A 79 -1.37 4.78 -6.34
CA SER A 79 -0.03 5.31 -6.60
C SER A 79 0.30 5.27 -8.10
N LEU A 80 -0.06 4.18 -8.80
CA LEU A 80 0.14 4.05 -10.25
C LEU A 80 -0.67 5.09 -11.04
N GLN A 81 -1.91 5.39 -10.65
CA GLN A 81 -2.70 6.44 -11.28
C GLN A 81 -2.05 7.83 -11.13
N VAL A 82 -1.44 8.11 -9.97
CA VAL A 82 -0.71 9.36 -9.73
C VAL A 82 0.56 9.42 -10.56
N VAL A 83 1.29 8.31 -10.70
CA VAL A 83 2.46 8.22 -11.60
C VAL A 83 2.05 8.54 -13.04
N ASP A 84 0.96 7.95 -13.52
CA ASP A 84 0.53 8.08 -14.92
C ASP A 84 0.10 9.52 -15.24
N THR A 85 -0.71 10.12 -14.36
CA THR A 85 -1.11 11.53 -14.48
C THR A 85 0.07 12.49 -14.37
N SER A 86 1.00 12.27 -13.44
CA SER A 86 2.17 13.14 -13.25
C SER A 86 3.15 13.04 -14.42
N ARG A 87 3.33 11.85 -15.01
CA ARG A 87 4.17 11.64 -16.21
C ARG A 87 3.54 12.16 -17.49
N CYS A 88 2.21 12.22 -17.58
CA CYS A 88 1.51 12.90 -18.67
C CYS A 88 1.72 14.42 -18.65
N VAL A 89 1.87 15.04 -17.47
CA VAL A 89 2.15 16.48 -17.36
C VAL A 89 3.57 16.81 -17.85
N VAL A 90 4.56 15.97 -17.56
CA VAL A 90 5.95 16.19 -18.01
C VAL A 90 6.12 16.09 -19.54
N LYS A 91 5.28 15.29 -20.22
CA LYS A 91 5.28 15.21 -21.70
C LYS A 91 4.61 16.40 -22.38
N ASN A 92 3.85 17.22 -21.64
CA ASN A 92 3.08 18.35 -22.17
C ASN A 92 3.68 19.72 -21.82
N LEU A 93 4.90 19.78 -21.28
CA LEU A 93 5.63 21.05 -21.17
C LEU A 93 6.07 21.49 -22.57
N PRO A 94 5.65 22.66 -23.07
CA PRO A 94 6.16 23.17 -24.34
C PRO A 94 7.67 23.36 -24.21
N THR A 95 8.44 22.81 -25.15
CA THR A 95 9.91 22.90 -25.21
C THR A 95 10.43 24.30 -25.54
N ASP A 96 9.59 25.32 -25.51
CA ASP A 96 9.98 26.70 -25.83
C ASP A 96 10.42 27.45 -24.57
N PHE A 97 11.61 27.13 -24.10
CA PHE A 97 12.44 28.07 -23.34
C PHE A 97 13.69 28.40 -24.17
N ARG A 98 13.63 29.52 -24.89
CA ARG A 98 14.81 30.26 -25.34
C ARG A 98 14.90 31.57 -24.55
N PRO A 99 16.08 31.93 -24.04
CA PRO A 99 16.64 33.25 -24.30
C PRO A 99 17.27 33.32 -25.70
#